data_AF-A0ABD2PNN3-F1
#
_entry.id   AF-A0ABD2PNN3-F1
#
_cell.length_a   1.000
_cell.length_b   1.000
_cell.length_c   1.000
_cell.angle_alpha   90.00
_cell.angle_beta   90.00
_cell.angle_gamma   90.00
#
_symmetry.space_group_name_H-M   'P 1'
#
loop_
_entity.id
_entity.type
_entity.pdbx_description
1 polymer ?
#
loop_
_entity_poly.entity_id
_entity_poly.type
_entity_poly.pdbx_seq_one_letter_code
_entity_poly.pdbx_strand_id
1 'polypeptide(L)'
;MIIVGVIGFCGAVFKNYNLLMFFIAVMGVVFLLLLACTIVSLVEKDQISEDSVEQVLEQWLDEDINRLNHLNKAFDCCGAVGPTDYALRIAPLPSSCCTESISCDPTSHDLKQDGCAYPIENLIQRTFKILVGSIFGLIFIVALTILLSFFLLVVIQVSSEFPQKNLTA
;
A
#
# COMPACT_ATOMS: atom_id res chain seq x y z
N MET A 1 7.74 6.00 -15.25
CA MET A 1 8.50 4.79 -15.64
C MET A 1 8.79 4.71 -17.13
N ILE A 2 7.85 5.00 -18.04
CA ILE A 2 8.09 4.91 -19.50
C ILE A 2 9.27 5.79 -19.97
N ILE A 3 9.26 7.08 -19.63
CA ILE A 3 10.31 8.02 -20.04
C ILE A 3 11.68 7.57 -19.49
N VAL A 4 11.73 7.20 -18.22
CA VAL A 4 12.95 6.70 -17.56
C VAL A 4 13.45 5.42 -18.23
N GLY A 5 12.56 4.52 -18.61
CA GLY A 5 12.89 3.31 -19.36
C GLY A 5 13.46 3.58 -20.75
N VAL A 6 12.88 4.54 -21.50
CA VAL A 6 13.41 4.96 -22.80
C VAL A 6 14.80 5.59 -22.63
N ILE A 7 15.01 6.42 -21.60
CA ILE A 7 16.32 7.00 -21.31
C ILE A 7 17.35 5.90 -21.00
N GLY A 8 16.99 4.91 -20.18
CA GLY A 8 17.85 3.77 -19.88
C GLY A 8 18.20 2.94 -21.12
N PHE A 9 17.20 2.63 -21.96
CA PHE A 9 17.39 1.88 -23.20
C PHE A 9 18.24 2.64 -24.22
N CYS A 10 17.92 3.92 -24.49
CA CYS A 10 18.69 4.78 -25.37
C CYS A 10 20.11 4.99 -24.83
N GLY A 11 20.30 5.17 -23.52
CA GLY A 11 21.61 5.28 -22.90
C GLY A 11 22.48 4.06 -23.17
N ALA A 12 21.92 2.86 -23.07
CA ALA A 12 22.62 1.61 -23.36
C ALA A 12 22.93 1.42 -24.86
N VAL A 13 21.97 1.67 -25.75
CA VAL A 13 22.14 1.49 -27.20
C VAL A 13 23.11 2.49 -27.81
N PHE A 14 22.96 3.77 -27.46
CA PHE A 14 23.78 4.85 -28.03
C PHE A 14 25.11 5.04 -27.30
N LYS A 15 25.43 4.20 -26.31
CA LYS A 15 26.62 4.30 -25.44
C LYS A 15 26.84 5.71 -24.87
N ASN A 16 25.75 6.41 -24.55
CA ASN A 16 25.78 7.79 -24.08
C ASN A 16 25.93 7.86 -22.56
N TYR A 17 27.13 8.22 -22.09
CA TYR A 17 27.46 8.30 -20.66
C TYR A 17 26.49 9.19 -19.86
N ASN A 18 26.21 10.40 -20.34
CA ASN A 18 25.34 11.34 -19.63
C ASN A 18 23.91 10.83 -19.45
N LEU A 19 23.33 10.16 -20.45
CA LEU A 19 21.97 9.59 -20.36
C LEU A 19 21.92 8.46 -19.32
N LEU A 20 22.93 7.60 -19.31
CA LEU A 20 23.02 6.47 -18.39
C LEU A 20 23.28 6.94 -16.95
N MET A 21 24.13 7.95 -16.77
CA MET A 21 24.37 8.60 -15.47
C MET A 21 23.08 9.21 -14.91
N PHE A 22 22.30 9.90 -15.74
CA PHE A 22 21.01 10.46 -15.34
C PHE A 22 20.02 9.37 -14.94
N PHE A 23 19.96 8.26 -15.69
CA PHE A 23 19.13 7.11 -15.32
C PHE A 23 19.49 6.55 -13.94
N ILE A 24 20.79 6.32 -13.67
CA ILE A 24 21.26 5.83 -12.36
C ILE A 24 20.89 6.81 -11.25
N ALA A 25 21.08 8.12 -11.46
CA ALA A 25 20.74 9.14 -10.47
C ALA A 25 19.24 9.13 -10.13
N VAL A 26 18.37 9.08 -11.15
CA VAL A 26 16.91 9.03 -10.97
C VAL A 26 16.49 7.76 -10.22
N MET A 27 17.04 6.60 -10.60
CA MET A 27 16.74 5.33 -9.92
C MET A 27 17.26 5.32 -8.48
N GLY A 28 18.40 5.96 -8.21
CA GLY A 28 18.92 6.14 -6.85
C GLY A 28 18.00 6.99 -5.97
N VAL A 29 17.43 8.08 -6.50
CA VAL A 29 16.43 8.88 -5.78
C VAL A 29 15.18 8.06 -5.49
N VAL A 30 14.68 7.30 -6.47
CA VAL A 30 13.53 6.40 -6.26
C VAL A 30 13.82 5.37 -5.18
N PHE A 31 15.03 4.79 -5.15
CA PHE A 31 15.42 3.84 -4.12
C PHE A 31 15.38 4.45 -2.71
N LEU A 32 15.93 5.65 -2.53
CA LEU A 32 15.90 6.34 -1.24
C LEU A 32 14.47 6.68 -0.80
N LEU A 33 13.61 7.11 -1.72
CA LEU A 33 12.20 7.38 -1.43
C LEU A 33 11.46 6.11 -1.02
N LEU A 34 11.68 4.99 -1.71
CA LEU A 34 11.06 3.71 -1.34
C LEU A 34 11.51 3.25 0.05
N LEU A 35 12.79 3.39 0.38
CA LEU A 35 13.29 3.08 1.72
C LEU A 35 12.64 3.96 2.79
N ALA A 36 12.59 5.28 2.57
CA ALA A 36 11.98 6.21 3.51
C ALA A 36 10.50 5.90 3.74
N CYS A 37 9.72 5.73 2.67
CA CYS A 37 8.30 5.37 2.76
C CYS A 37 8.10 4.03 3.47
N THR A 38 8.97 3.04 3.21
CA THR A 38 8.89 1.73 3.86
C THR A 38 9.12 1.85 5.37
N ILE A 39 10.15 2.60 5.78
CA ILE A 39 10.45 2.80 7.21
C ILE A 39 9.27 3.50 7.91
N VAL A 40 8.75 4.59 7.32
CA VAL A 40 7.60 5.31 7.88
C VAL A 40 6.38 4.39 8.01
N SER A 41 6.06 3.63 6.96
CA SER A 41 4.92 2.70 6.97
C SER A 41 5.06 1.63 8.05
N LEU A 42 6.28 1.12 8.27
CA LEU A 42 6.54 0.12 9.30
C LEU A 42 6.38 0.68 10.72
N VAL A 43 6.76 1.94 10.95
CA VAL A 43 6.60 2.60 12.25
C VAL A 43 5.13 2.91 12.55
N GLU A 44 4.37 3.36 11.55
CA GLU A 44 2.95 3.70 11.71
C GLU A 44 2.08 2.46 11.97
N LYS A 45 2.51 1.29 11.49
CA LYS A 45 1.83 0.02 11.78
C LYS A 45 1.63 -0.21 13.28
N ASP A 46 2.58 0.18 14.12
CA ASP A 46 2.51 -0.05 15.56
C ASP A 46 1.43 0.81 16.24
N GLN A 47 0.91 1.85 15.56
CA GLN A 47 -0.15 2.72 16.08
C GLN A 47 -1.56 2.24 15.72
N ILE A 48 -1.70 1.40 14.68
CA ILE A 48 -2.98 0.78 14.31
C ILE A 48 -3.20 -0.43 15.24
N SER A 49 -3.52 -0.13 16.49
CA SER A 49 -3.98 -1.11 17.49
C SER A 49 -5.47 -1.40 17.30
N GLU A 50 -5.95 -2.54 17.80
CA GLU A 50 -7.38 -2.93 17.73
C GLU A 50 -8.28 -1.79 18.27
N ASP A 51 -7.86 -1.17 19.37
CA ASP A 51 -8.53 -0.01 19.99
C ASP A 51 -8.74 1.18 19.04
N SER A 52 -7.88 1.37 18.04
CA SER A 52 -7.98 2.50 17.10
C SER A 52 -9.09 2.31 16.06
N VAL A 53 -9.32 1.07 15.61
CA VAL A 53 -10.37 0.77 14.62
C VAL A 53 -11.73 0.81 15.30
N GLU A 54 -11.81 0.25 16.51
CA GLU A 54 -13.01 0.32 17.35
C GLU A 54 -13.41 1.77 17.61
N GLN A 55 -12.49 2.63 18.08
CA GLN A 55 -12.78 4.04 18.34
C GLN A 55 -13.27 4.81 17.10
N VAL A 56 -12.70 4.54 15.93
CA VAL A 56 -13.15 5.18 14.67
C VAL A 56 -14.55 4.71 14.30
N LEU A 57 -14.84 3.41 14.46
CA LEU A 57 -16.17 2.87 14.21
C LEU A 57 -17.22 3.42 15.18
N GLU A 58 -16.86 3.57 16.46
CA GLU A 58 -17.71 4.22 17.47
C GLU A 58 -17.95 5.69 17.15
N GLN A 59 -16.94 6.43 16.70
CA GLN A 59 -17.14 7.82 16.27
C GLN A 59 -18.08 7.91 15.06
N TRP A 60 -17.96 6.99 14.10
CA TRP A 60 -18.84 6.96 12.94
C TRP A 60 -20.28 6.59 13.30
N LEU A 61 -20.47 5.80 14.36
CA LEU A 61 -21.80 5.53 14.90
C LEU A 61 -22.49 6.82 15.36
N ASP A 62 -21.75 7.77 15.94
CA ASP A 62 -22.30 9.05 16.42
C ASP A 62 -22.43 10.12 15.31
N GLU A 63 -21.48 10.16 14.38
CA GLU A 63 -21.36 11.25 13.39
C GLU A 63 -21.90 10.90 11.99
N ASP A 64 -21.75 9.65 11.53
CA ASP A 64 -22.07 9.24 10.16
C ASP A 64 -22.49 7.76 10.07
N ILE A 65 -23.69 7.48 10.59
CA ILE A 65 -24.33 6.15 10.59
C ILE A 65 -24.41 5.57 9.17
N ASN A 66 -24.54 6.41 8.13
CA ASN A 66 -24.63 5.94 6.74
C ASN A 66 -23.34 5.26 6.28
N ARG A 67 -22.17 5.79 6.65
CA ARG A 67 -20.88 5.14 6.37
C ARG A 67 -20.76 3.80 7.07
N LEU A 68 -21.16 3.75 8.33
CA LEU A 68 -21.16 2.51 9.11
C LEU A 68 -22.11 1.47 8.51
N ASN A 69 -23.30 1.89 8.03
CA ASN A 69 -24.25 1.01 7.34
C ASN A 69 -23.69 0.40 6.05
N HIS A 70 -22.94 1.17 5.27
CA HIS A 70 -22.24 0.65 4.09
C HIS A 70 -21.20 -0.41 4.48
N LEU A 71 -20.50 -0.17 5.58
CA LEU A 71 -19.46 -1.07 6.09
C LEU A 71 -20.04 -2.37 6.65
N ASN A 72 -21.09 -2.28 7.47
CA ASN A 72 -21.89 -3.41 7.98
C ASN A 72 -22.33 -4.34 6.83
N LYS A 73 -22.76 -3.76 5.71
CA LYS A 73 -23.18 -4.52 4.53
C LYS A 73 -22.01 -5.13 3.75
N ALA A 74 -20.88 -4.42 3.68
CA ALA A 74 -19.69 -4.88 2.96
C ALA A 74 -18.93 -6.00 3.69
N PHE A 75 -18.90 -5.95 5.02
CA PHE A 75 -18.16 -6.88 5.87
C PHE A 75 -19.04 -7.92 6.58
N ASP A 76 -20.34 -7.90 6.32
CA ASP A 76 -21.32 -8.82 6.91
C ASP A 76 -21.28 -8.83 8.45
N CYS A 77 -21.21 -7.63 9.04
CA CYS A 77 -21.11 -7.39 10.48
C CYS A 77 -22.13 -6.34 10.94
N CYS A 78 -22.28 -6.14 12.25
CA CYS A 78 -23.16 -5.13 12.82
C CYS A 78 -22.48 -4.39 13.98
N GLY A 79 -22.24 -3.09 13.81
CA GLY A 79 -21.71 -2.22 14.86
C GLY A 79 -20.19 -2.27 14.95
N ALA A 80 -19.62 -1.57 15.92
CA ALA A 80 -18.17 -1.55 16.11
C ALA A 80 -17.73 -2.90 16.70
N VAL A 81 -18.29 -3.25 17.86
CA VAL A 81 -18.06 -4.50 18.58
C VAL A 81 -19.25 -5.44 18.44
N GLY A 82 -20.46 -4.89 18.30
CA GLY A 82 -21.66 -5.69 18.07
C GLY A 82 -22.96 -4.90 17.93
N PRO A 83 -24.09 -5.59 17.76
CA PRO A 83 -25.39 -4.95 17.58
C PRO A 83 -25.86 -4.16 18.82
N THR A 84 -25.30 -4.43 20.00
CA THR A 84 -25.57 -3.69 21.24
C THR A 84 -25.14 -2.24 21.18
N ASP A 85 -24.19 -1.89 20.32
CA ASP A 85 -23.68 -0.52 20.17
C ASP A 85 -24.79 0.43 19.71
N TYR A 86 -25.69 -0.06 18.85
CA TYR A 86 -26.89 0.67 18.43
C TYR A 86 -27.91 0.76 19.55
N ALA A 87 -28.11 -0.30 20.34
CA ALA A 87 -29.10 -0.29 21.42
C ALA A 87 -28.83 0.78 22.49
N LEU A 88 -27.56 1.14 22.68
CA LEU A 88 -27.13 2.19 23.62
C LEU A 88 -27.26 3.61 23.06
N ARG A 89 -27.29 3.80 21.74
CA ARG A 89 -27.16 5.13 21.11
C ARG A 89 -28.28 5.49 20.12
N ILE A 90 -28.78 4.53 19.35
CA ILE A 90 -29.73 4.72 18.23
C ILE A 90 -30.75 3.56 18.20
N ALA A 91 -31.97 3.83 18.63
CA ALA A 91 -33.11 2.95 18.35
C ALA A 91 -33.97 3.58 17.24
N PRO A 92 -34.29 2.89 16.12
CA PRO A 92 -34.13 1.45 15.83
C PRO A 92 -32.83 1.06 15.08
N LEU A 93 -32.50 -0.24 15.09
CA LEU A 93 -31.35 -0.83 14.38
C LEU A 93 -31.44 -0.59 12.86
N PRO A 94 -30.32 -0.29 12.17
CA PRO A 94 -30.33 -0.14 10.72
C PRO A 94 -30.54 -1.49 10.02
N SER A 95 -31.22 -1.46 8.88
CA SER A 95 -31.47 -2.66 8.04
C SER A 95 -30.19 -3.32 7.52
N SER A 96 -29.04 -2.62 7.52
CA SER A 96 -27.74 -3.20 7.14
C SER A 96 -27.26 -4.31 8.09
N CYS A 97 -27.78 -4.36 9.31
CA CYS A 97 -27.43 -5.36 10.32
C CYS A 97 -28.18 -6.70 10.17
N CYS A 98 -29.18 -6.78 9.28
CA CYS A 98 -29.91 -8.02 9.00
C CYS A 98 -29.87 -8.35 7.52
N THR A 99 -30.00 -9.63 7.21
CA THR A 99 -29.83 -10.14 5.85
C THR A 99 -31.09 -9.95 4.99
N GLU A 100 -32.29 -10.11 5.56
CA GLU A 100 -33.55 -10.16 4.78
C GLU A 100 -34.70 -9.28 5.30
N SER A 101 -34.60 -8.67 6.49
CA SER A 101 -35.73 -7.98 7.11
C SER A 101 -35.83 -6.49 6.74
N ILE A 102 -37.06 -6.05 6.42
CA ILE A 102 -37.40 -4.63 6.22
C ILE A 102 -37.27 -3.83 7.55
N SER A 103 -37.42 -4.52 8.68
CA SER A 103 -37.22 -4.00 10.03
C SER A 103 -36.31 -4.94 10.83
N CYS A 104 -35.10 -4.48 11.15
CA CYS A 104 -34.18 -5.19 12.04
C CYS A 104 -34.62 -5.03 13.49
N ASP A 105 -34.97 -6.15 14.11
CA ASP A 105 -35.27 -6.21 15.55
C ASP A 105 -34.13 -6.95 16.26
N PRO A 106 -33.76 -6.59 17.51
CA PRO A 106 -32.66 -7.24 18.20
C PRO A 106 -32.94 -8.71 18.56
N THR A 107 -34.18 -9.17 18.37
CA THR A 107 -34.61 -10.57 18.53
C THR A 107 -34.68 -11.35 17.22
N SER A 108 -34.38 -10.72 16.09
CA SER A 108 -34.45 -11.37 14.78
C SER A 108 -33.37 -12.44 14.63
N HIS A 109 -33.74 -13.58 14.02
CA HIS A 109 -32.82 -14.68 13.77
C HIS A 109 -31.74 -14.33 12.73
N ASP A 110 -32.00 -13.32 11.90
CA ASP A 110 -31.10 -12.88 10.83
C ASP A 110 -30.19 -11.72 11.26
N LEU A 111 -30.14 -11.42 12.56
CA LEU A 111 -29.26 -10.38 13.12
C LEU A 111 -27.82 -10.85 13.14
N LYS A 112 -26.93 -10.04 12.56
CA LYS A 112 -25.49 -10.27 12.62
C LYS A 112 -24.98 -9.93 14.02
N GLN A 113 -24.42 -10.92 14.71
CA GLN A 113 -23.89 -10.75 16.07
C GLN A 113 -22.44 -10.28 16.08
N ASP A 114 -21.71 -10.48 14.99
CA ASP A 114 -20.29 -10.11 14.89
C ASP A 114 -20.12 -8.60 14.66
N GLY A 115 -19.25 -7.97 15.44
CA GLY A 115 -18.82 -6.59 15.25
C GLY A 115 -17.90 -6.41 14.04
N CYS A 116 -17.85 -5.19 13.52
CA CYS A 116 -17.05 -4.88 12.33
C CYS A 116 -15.55 -4.65 12.61
N ALA A 117 -15.15 -4.38 13.86
CA ALA A 117 -13.75 -4.10 14.21
C ALA A 117 -12.79 -5.21 13.74
N TYR A 118 -13.04 -6.45 14.18
CA TYR A 118 -12.19 -7.60 13.85
C TYR A 118 -12.02 -7.88 12.34
N PRO A 119 -13.09 -8.00 11.51
CA PRO A 119 -12.92 -8.27 10.08
C PRO A 119 -12.23 -7.12 9.35
N ILE A 120 -12.46 -5.87 9.75
CA ILE A 120 -11.80 -4.69 9.18
C ILE A 120 -10.31 -4.69 9.53
N GLU A 121 -9.97 -4.89 10.79
CA GLU A 121 -8.59 -4.99 11.25
C GLU A 121 -7.83 -6.09 10.52
N ASN A 122 -8.42 -7.29 10.44
CA ASN A 122 -7.81 -8.40 9.73
C ASN A 122 -7.62 -8.08 8.24
N LEU A 123 -8.56 -7.36 7.60
CA LEU A 123 -8.40 -6.90 6.22
C LEU A 123 -7.28 -5.87 6.08
N ILE A 124 -7.20 -4.89 6.98
CA ILE A 124 -6.12 -3.88 7.01
C ILE A 124 -4.77 -4.58 7.18
N GLN A 125 -4.65 -5.47 8.17
CA GLN A 125 -3.41 -6.19 8.44
C GLN A 125 -2.97 -7.07 7.28
N ARG A 126 -3.90 -7.77 6.62
CA ARG A 126 -3.59 -8.60 5.43
C ARG A 126 -3.16 -7.74 4.25
N THR A 127 -3.93 -6.71 3.94
CA THR A 127 -3.63 -5.81 2.83
C THR A 127 -2.29 -5.11 3.04
N PHE A 128 -2.02 -4.64 4.27
CA PHE A 128 -0.76 -4.02 4.65
C PHE A 128 0.42 -4.98 4.49
N LYS A 129 0.29 -6.24 4.96
CA LYS A 129 1.36 -7.26 4.80
C LYS A 129 1.67 -7.51 3.31
N ILE A 130 0.64 -7.63 2.47
CA ILE A 130 0.81 -7.83 1.02
C ILE A 130 1.47 -6.59 0.38
N LEU A 131 1.02 -5.39 0.75
CA LEU A 131 1.54 -4.13 0.24
C LEU A 131 3.03 -3.94 0.59
N VAL A 132 3.40 -4.12 1.86
CA VAL A 132 4.79 -4.03 2.30
C VAL A 132 5.66 -5.08 1.62
N GLY A 133 5.15 -6.32 1.47
CA GLY A 133 5.85 -7.37 0.73
C GLY A 133 6.11 -6.98 -0.73
N SER A 134 5.14 -6.37 -1.41
CA SER A 134 5.29 -5.89 -2.78
C SER A 134 6.35 -4.79 -2.90
N ILE A 135 6.35 -3.83 -1.98
CA ILE A 135 7.33 -2.73 -1.96
C ILE A 135 8.76 -3.26 -1.73
N PHE A 136 8.92 -4.23 -0.84
CA PHE A 136 10.22 -4.87 -0.61
C PHE A 136 10.76 -5.54 -1.88
N GLY A 137 9.90 -6.22 -2.64
CA GLY A 137 10.26 -6.78 -3.95
C GLY A 137 10.68 -5.69 -4.95
N LEU A 138 9.99 -4.55 -4.96
CA LEU A 138 10.34 -3.42 -5.83
C LEU A 138 11.73 -2.83 -5.48
N ILE A 139 12.03 -2.66 -4.18
CA ILE A 139 13.33 -2.19 -3.71
C ILE A 139 14.45 -3.10 -4.20
N PHE A 140 14.25 -4.42 -4.13
CA PHE A 140 15.22 -5.40 -4.62
C PHE A 140 15.46 -5.28 -6.14
N ILE A 141 14.38 -5.16 -6.94
CA ILE A 141 14.48 -4.98 -8.39
C ILE A 141 15.19 -3.66 -8.75
N VAL A 142 14.88 -2.58 -8.04
CA VAL A 142 15.53 -1.28 -8.24
C VAL A 142 17.03 -1.35 -7.90
N ALA A 143 17.40 -2.02 -6.81
CA ALA A 143 18.79 -2.22 -6.44
C ALA A 143 19.58 -2.99 -7.52
N LEU A 144 19.01 -4.10 -8.03
CA LEU A 144 19.60 -4.83 -9.16
C LEU A 144 19.73 -3.97 -10.42
N THR A 145 18.72 -3.14 -10.70
CA THR A 145 18.73 -2.23 -11.84
C THR A 145 19.88 -1.22 -11.74
N ILE A 146 20.11 -0.66 -10.55
CA ILE A 146 21.23 0.27 -10.29
C ILE A 146 22.57 -0.46 -10.46
N LEU A 147 22.73 -1.66 -9.88
CA LEU A 147 23.95 -2.45 -10.00
C LEU A 147 24.31 -2.79 -11.45
N LEU A 148 23.34 -3.29 -12.22
CA LEU A 148 23.52 -3.61 -13.63
C LEU A 148 23.83 -2.36 -14.48
N SER A 149 23.17 -1.25 -14.19
CA SER A 149 23.41 0.02 -14.89
C SER A 149 24.79 0.57 -14.59
N PHE A 150 25.24 0.47 -13.34
CA PHE A 150 26.58 0.89 -12.93
C PHE A 150 27.65 0.02 -13.60
N PHE A 151 27.47 -1.30 -13.63
CA PHE A 151 28.36 -2.21 -14.34
C PHE A 151 28.45 -1.85 -15.84
N LEU A 152 27.31 -1.62 -16.49
CA LEU A 152 27.25 -1.23 -17.89
C LEU A 152 27.95 0.11 -18.15
N LEU A 153 27.79 1.08 -17.25
CA LEU A 153 28.48 2.37 -17.31
C LEU A 153 30.00 2.20 -17.27
N VAL A 154 30.52 1.37 -16.36
CA VAL A 154 31.95 1.07 -16.26
C VAL A 154 32.46 0.41 -17.53
N VAL A 155 31.72 -0.56 -18.09
CA VAL A 155 32.09 -1.23 -19.35
C VAL A 155 32.17 -0.24 -20.51
N ILE A 156 31.22 0.71 -20.62
CA ILE A 156 31.25 1.74 -21.66
C ILE A 156 32.46 2.66 -21.47
N GLN A 157 32.76 3.08 -20.24
CA GLN A 157 33.91 3.93 -19.95
C GLN A 157 35.22 3.25 -20.39
N VAL A 158 35.43 1.98 -19.99
CA VAL A 158 36.62 1.22 -20.40
C VAL A 158 36.69 1.04 -21.93
N SER A 159 35.55 0.77 -22.58
CA SER A 159 35.49 0.66 -24.04
C SER A 159 35.80 1.97 -24.76
N SER A 160 35.56 3.13 -24.13
CA SER A 160 35.87 4.43 -24.70
C SER A 160 37.35 4.82 -24.58
N GLU A 161 38.09 4.21 -23.64
CA GLU A 161 39.54 4.43 -23.49
C GLU A 161 40.38 3.61 -24.49
N PHE A 162 39.89 2.43 -24.92
CA PHE A 162 40.56 1.59 -25.92
C PHE A 162 40.81 2.23 -27.32
N PRO A 163 39.88 3.01 -27.92
CA PRO A 163 40.12 3.59 -29.25
C PRO A 163 41.23 4.66 -29.27
N GLN A 164 41.55 5.34 -28.17
CA GLN A 164 42.66 6.32 -28.17
C GLN A 164 44.04 5.67 -28.16
N LYS A 165 44.25 4.56 -27.43
CA LYS A 165 45.57 3.92 -27.33
C LYS A 165 46.06 3.28 -28.63
N ASN A 166 45.15 2.83 -29.50
CA ASN A 166 45.50 2.18 -30.78
C ASN A 166 45.70 3.16 -31.95
N LEU A 167 45.48 4.46 -31.76
CA LEU A 167 45.73 5.49 -32.79
C LEU A 167 47.00 6.33 -32.52
N THR A 168 47.68 6.10 -31.41
CA THR A 168 48.89 6.82 -30.98
C THR A 168 50.13 5.94 -30.86
N ALA A 169 50.09 4.72 -31.40
CA ALA A 169 51.23 3.79 -31.53
C ALA A 169 51.45 3.45 -33.00
#